data_AF-A0AAU9WY45-F1
#
_entry.id   AF-A0AAU9WY45-F1
#
_cell.length_a   1.000
_cell.length_b   1.000
_cell.length_c   1.000
_cell.angle_alpha   90.00
_cell.angle_beta   90.00
_cell.angle_gamma   90.00
#
_symmetry.space_group_name_H-M   'P 1'
#
loop_
_entity.id
_entity.type
_entity.pdbx_description
1 polymer ?
#
loop_
_entity_poly.entity_id
_entity_poly.type
_entity_poly.pdbx_seq_one_letter_code
_entity_poly.pdbx_strand_id
1 'polypeptide(L)'
;LLHASFSNEYLFFSSLLGTHRASNFNSSITEKRSAGSSSTCRRASYRSVTLHDYVYRYNCFPGGWESFLQDRDVNRAIRAVSEGLASDSRHYDIEPEMPMIFNAFNVGGYRYVRVIILGQDPTAQPGQATGYAFSLWPNVEPYQVPTVFNVLVELKWEGYNVGLTNGDLTSWVPQGVFLLNAALTVRERSPGSHQRLWRNFIGLVIRYINAKAAGSAWLLWGREASNYASLIDTDKHYIKSGGHPSPRSTEPFFGRNYFKCANDFLRSERREVLRFINFCHPMAKISVIFVIILLTRTQAVEDILDVEGTHHASNFNSSITEKRSAGSSSNCGRASYRSVTLHDYVYRYNCFPRGWGSFLEDRDVNRAIRAVSEGLESDSRHYAIEPAMPMIFNAFNVGYRDVRVIILGQDPTAQSGQATGYAFSLRPDVEPYQVPTVFNVLVELKWEGYSVGLTNGDLTSWARQGVFLLNAALTVRQRSPGSHQRLWRNFIGLVIRYINAKAAGSAWLLWGREASNYASLIDTRTHYIKTGGHPSPRSNEPFFGRNYFSCANEFLRSQRRSTVDWRLPVNRNSIARTWERCDYSGL
;
A
#
# COMPACT_ATOMS: atom_id res chain seq x y z
N LEU A 1 -4.08 -57.41 -9.14
CA LEU A 1 -2.81 -56.75 -9.54
C LEU A 1 -3.02 -55.24 -9.71
N LEU A 2 -4.13 -54.67 -9.24
CA LEU A 2 -4.19 -53.88 -7.99
C LEU A 2 -3.45 -54.50 -6.79
N HIS A 3 -2.92 -53.60 -5.94
CA HIS A 3 -2.09 -53.79 -4.73
C HIS A 3 -0.64 -54.23 -4.95
N ALA A 4 0.26 -53.23 -5.03
CA ALA A 4 1.59 -53.15 -4.40
C ALA A 4 2.52 -52.30 -5.27
N SER A 5 2.59 -50.98 -5.02
CA SER A 5 3.73 -50.10 -5.34
C SER A 5 3.58 -48.67 -4.80
N PHE A 6 2.64 -48.40 -3.89
CA PHE A 6 2.51 -47.12 -3.18
C PHE A 6 2.55 -47.36 -1.67
N SER A 7 3.68 -47.86 -1.18
CA SER A 7 3.93 -48.02 0.25
C SER A 7 5.42 -48.27 0.48
N ASN A 8 6.25 -47.27 0.18
CA ASN A 8 7.61 -47.19 0.75
C ASN A 8 8.25 -45.80 0.79
N GLU A 9 7.58 -44.73 0.33
CA GLU A 9 8.09 -43.36 0.51
C GLU A 9 7.47 -42.59 1.68
N TYR A 10 6.47 -43.15 2.38
CA TYR A 10 5.80 -42.49 3.52
C TYR A 10 6.30 -42.92 4.91
N LEU A 11 7.26 -43.85 5.01
CA LEU A 11 7.80 -44.33 6.29
C LEU A 11 9.22 -43.82 6.61
N PHE A 12 9.71 -42.82 5.88
CA PHE A 12 10.95 -42.11 6.25
C PHE A 12 10.72 -40.67 6.75
N PHE A 13 9.46 -40.20 6.79
CA PHE A 13 9.12 -38.80 7.09
C PHE A 13 8.35 -38.59 8.41
N SER A 14 8.08 -39.61 9.22
CA SER A 14 7.31 -39.47 10.48
C SER A 14 8.09 -39.67 11.79
N SER A 15 9.43 -39.75 11.76
CA SER A 15 10.25 -39.82 13.00
C SER A 15 11.04 -38.55 13.32
N LEU A 16 10.83 -37.45 12.58
CA LEU A 16 11.56 -36.18 12.72
C LEU A 16 10.67 -34.97 13.03
N LEU A 17 9.58 -35.19 13.78
CA LEU A 17 8.80 -34.11 14.40
C LEU A 17 8.74 -34.34 15.91
N GLY A 18 9.89 -34.12 16.54
CA GLY A 18 10.03 -33.92 17.98
C GLY A 18 10.34 -32.45 18.25
N THR A 19 9.40 -31.76 18.89
CA THR A 19 9.47 -30.46 19.55
C THR A 19 10.86 -29.80 19.66
N HIS A 20 11.17 -28.82 18.82
CA HIS A 20 12.23 -27.85 19.11
C HIS A 20 11.82 -26.42 18.70
N ARG A 21 11.98 -25.51 19.67
CA ARG A 21 11.77 -24.06 19.58
C ARG A 21 12.49 -23.47 18.37
N ALA A 22 11.81 -22.49 17.75
CA ALA A 22 12.34 -21.61 16.72
C ALA A 22 13.68 -20.98 17.13
N SER A 23 14.76 -21.56 16.64
CA SER A 23 16.08 -20.93 16.55
C SER A 23 16.88 -21.72 15.51
N ASN A 24 17.60 -21.01 14.65
CA ASN A 24 18.47 -21.52 13.59
C ASN A 24 17.79 -21.80 12.23
N PHE A 25 17.42 -20.74 11.53
CA PHE A 25 17.42 -20.75 10.06
C PHE A 25 17.81 -19.35 9.55
N ASN A 26 19.10 -19.01 9.62
CA ASN A 26 19.70 -17.89 8.86
C ASN A 26 21.23 -17.82 8.99
N SER A 27 21.95 -18.88 8.59
CA SER A 27 23.42 -18.86 8.57
C SER A 27 24.06 -18.82 7.18
N SER A 28 23.31 -18.75 6.08
CA SER A 28 23.90 -18.95 4.74
C SER A 28 24.12 -17.70 3.88
N ILE A 29 23.87 -16.47 4.35
CA ILE A 29 24.12 -15.24 3.55
C ILE A 29 25.16 -14.28 4.17
N THR A 30 25.58 -14.49 5.43
CA THR A 30 26.52 -13.60 6.12
C THR A 30 27.98 -14.09 6.14
N GLU A 31 28.29 -15.25 5.56
CA GLU A 31 29.60 -15.89 5.79
C GLU A 31 30.74 -15.50 4.84
N LYS A 32 30.55 -14.56 3.92
CA LYS A 32 31.64 -14.09 3.05
C LYS A 32 31.70 -12.57 2.94
N ARG A 33 31.93 -11.89 4.07
CA ARG A 33 32.73 -10.63 4.22
C ARG A 33 32.60 -10.06 5.64
N SER A 34 33.11 -10.77 6.64
CA SER A 34 33.65 -10.15 7.87
C SER A 34 34.57 -11.14 8.58
N ALA A 35 35.83 -11.21 8.13
CA ALA A 35 36.88 -11.76 8.98
C ALA A 35 37.02 -10.81 10.19
N GLY A 36 36.41 -11.16 11.34
CA GLY A 36 36.68 -10.43 12.59
C GLY A 36 35.59 -10.33 13.66
N SER A 37 34.36 -10.82 13.48
CA SER A 37 33.38 -10.75 14.59
C SER A 37 33.70 -11.79 15.66
N SER A 38 34.37 -11.38 16.74
CA SER A 38 34.60 -12.21 17.93
C SER A 38 33.30 -12.85 18.45
N SER A 39 33.39 -13.99 19.13
CA SER A 39 32.22 -14.61 19.77
C SER A 39 31.53 -13.68 20.79
N THR A 40 32.24 -12.66 21.27
CA THR A 40 31.75 -11.59 22.14
C THR A 40 30.79 -10.66 21.40
N CYS A 41 31.12 -10.21 20.17
CA CYS A 41 30.27 -9.29 19.41
C CYS A 41 28.88 -9.88 19.12
N ARG A 42 28.80 -11.20 18.85
CA ARG A 42 27.54 -11.90 18.56
C ARG A 42 26.68 -12.18 19.79
N ARG A 43 27.29 -12.21 20.99
CA ARG A 43 26.61 -12.55 22.25
C ARG A 43 26.44 -11.36 23.19
N ALA A 44 26.85 -10.17 22.76
CA ALA A 44 26.75 -8.95 23.55
C ALA A 44 25.27 -8.58 23.76
N SER A 45 24.95 -8.10 24.95
CA SER A 45 23.63 -7.57 25.29
C SER A 45 23.79 -6.32 26.17
N TYR A 46 22.74 -5.52 26.26
CA TYR A 46 22.70 -4.32 27.12
C TYR A 46 22.90 -4.61 28.61
N ARG A 47 22.86 -5.88 29.02
CA ARG A 47 23.10 -6.34 30.39
C ARG A 47 24.53 -6.85 30.61
N SER A 48 25.22 -7.28 29.56
CA SER A 48 26.54 -7.93 29.66
C SER A 48 27.70 -7.03 29.25
N VAL A 49 27.48 -6.10 28.31
CA VAL A 49 28.53 -5.27 27.71
C VAL A 49 28.03 -3.84 27.57
N THR A 50 28.88 -2.84 27.85
CA THR A 50 28.55 -1.43 27.59
C THR A 50 28.70 -1.13 26.09
N LEU A 51 27.94 -0.18 25.54
CA LEU A 51 28.10 0.20 24.13
C LEU A 51 29.52 0.70 23.83
N HIS A 52 30.15 1.41 24.78
CA HIS A 52 31.53 1.88 24.62
C HIS A 52 32.52 0.72 24.50
N ASP A 53 32.43 -0.29 25.37
CA ASP A 53 33.27 -1.50 25.27
C ASP A 53 32.99 -2.29 24.00
N TYR A 54 31.71 -2.41 23.62
CA TYR A 54 31.30 -3.06 22.37
C TYR A 54 32.03 -2.45 21.16
N VAL A 55 32.08 -1.12 21.08
CA VAL A 55 32.72 -0.40 19.98
C VAL A 55 34.25 -0.40 20.10
N TYR A 56 34.81 -0.01 21.25
CA TYR A 56 36.24 0.30 21.35
C TYR A 56 37.09 -0.80 21.97
N ARG A 57 36.55 -1.60 22.90
CA ARG A 57 37.30 -2.71 23.54
C ARG A 57 37.23 -3.98 22.69
N TYR A 58 36.05 -4.30 22.16
CA TYR A 58 35.82 -5.52 21.39
C TYR A 58 35.81 -5.31 19.88
N ASN A 59 35.94 -4.06 19.41
CA ASN A 59 36.00 -3.70 18.00
C ASN A 59 34.82 -4.26 17.17
N CYS A 60 33.60 -4.18 17.71
CA CYS A 60 32.41 -4.75 17.09
C CYS A 60 31.70 -3.77 16.12
N PHE A 61 32.34 -2.67 15.73
CA PHE A 61 31.79 -1.73 14.75
C PHE A 61 32.13 -2.19 13.33
N PRO A 62 31.21 -2.08 12.34
CA PRO A 62 31.50 -2.47 10.95
C PRO A 62 32.71 -1.74 10.35
N GLY A 63 33.53 -2.46 9.58
CA GLY A 63 34.75 -1.92 8.98
C GLY A 63 34.50 -0.78 7.97
N GLY A 64 35.54 0.02 7.71
CA GLY A 64 35.50 1.18 6.80
C GLY A 64 35.14 2.50 7.47
N TRP A 65 34.97 2.50 8.79
CA TRP A 65 34.64 3.65 9.64
C TRP A 65 35.72 3.94 10.69
N GLU A 66 36.90 3.34 10.58
CA GLU A 66 37.96 3.41 11.59
C GLU A 66 38.41 4.85 11.84
N SER A 67 38.58 5.65 10.77
CA SER A 67 38.95 7.07 10.90
C SER A 67 37.84 7.93 11.53
N PHE A 68 36.57 7.53 11.39
CA PHE A 68 35.46 8.18 12.07
C PHE A 68 35.47 7.86 13.56
N LEU A 69 35.74 6.60 13.94
CA LEU A 69 35.81 6.18 15.34
C LEU A 69 37.04 6.71 16.09
N GLN A 70 38.11 7.06 15.38
CA GLN A 70 39.30 7.69 15.98
C GLN A 70 39.05 9.15 16.42
N ASP A 71 37.96 9.77 15.93
CA ASP A 71 37.61 11.13 16.31
C ASP A 71 37.20 11.21 17.80
N ARG A 72 37.78 12.19 18.51
CA ARG A 72 37.56 12.37 19.96
C ARG A 72 36.11 12.70 20.30
N ASP A 73 35.43 13.47 19.46
CA ASP A 73 34.04 13.84 19.67
C ASP A 73 33.11 12.66 19.40
N VAL A 74 33.47 11.78 18.46
CA VAL A 74 32.76 10.50 18.22
C VAL A 74 32.90 9.57 19.42
N ASN A 75 34.11 9.42 19.97
CA ASN A 75 34.32 8.64 21.19
C ASN A 75 33.50 9.18 22.38
N ARG A 76 33.50 10.51 22.57
CA ARG A 76 32.70 11.17 23.61
C ARG A 76 31.20 10.95 23.40
N ALA A 77 30.73 11.06 22.17
CA ALA A 77 29.32 10.83 21.83
C ALA A 77 28.91 9.38 22.11
N ILE A 78 29.71 8.38 21.70
CA ILE A 78 29.44 6.97 22.00
C ILE A 78 29.45 6.70 23.50
N ARG A 79 30.37 7.32 24.26
CA ARG A 79 30.40 7.18 25.73
C ARG A 79 29.11 7.71 26.37
N ALA A 80 28.67 8.91 25.99
CA ALA A 80 27.42 9.49 26.50
C ALA A 80 26.20 8.62 26.16
N VAL A 81 26.14 8.08 24.93
CA VAL A 81 25.09 7.11 24.55
C VAL A 81 25.18 5.85 25.41
N SER A 82 26.39 5.32 25.60
CA SER A 82 26.63 4.11 26.40
C SER A 82 26.15 4.26 27.85
N GLU A 83 26.39 5.41 28.47
CA GLU A 83 25.92 5.71 29.83
C GLU A 83 24.38 5.78 29.89
N GLY A 84 23.75 6.45 28.92
CA GLY A 84 22.30 6.50 28.82
C GLY A 84 21.66 5.12 28.63
N LEU A 85 22.21 4.29 27.75
CA LEU A 85 21.71 2.92 27.52
C LEU A 85 21.92 2.02 28.74
N ALA A 86 23.03 2.17 29.48
CA ALA A 86 23.29 1.41 30.71
C ALA A 86 22.35 1.81 31.86
N SER A 87 21.88 3.07 31.88
CA SER A 87 20.82 3.51 32.79
C SER A 87 19.48 2.91 32.38
N ASP A 88 19.11 3.03 31.10
CA ASP A 88 17.80 2.61 30.61
C ASP A 88 17.62 1.08 30.64
N SER A 89 18.67 0.31 30.36
CA SER A 89 18.60 -1.16 30.33
C SER A 89 18.34 -1.81 31.69
N ARG A 90 18.41 -1.03 32.79
CA ARG A 90 18.02 -1.47 34.14
C ARG A 90 16.50 -1.55 34.30
N HIS A 91 15.77 -0.78 33.51
CA HIS A 91 14.33 -0.57 33.68
C HIS A 91 13.51 -0.93 32.45
N TYR A 92 14.14 -0.93 31.28
CA TYR A 92 13.47 -1.13 30.00
C TYR A 92 14.24 -2.11 29.12
N ASP A 93 13.50 -2.89 28.36
CA ASP A 93 14.06 -3.61 27.23
C ASP A 93 14.30 -2.62 26.07
N ILE A 94 15.40 -2.83 25.34
CA ILE A 94 15.91 -1.89 24.33
C ILE A 94 16.02 -2.61 22.99
N GLU A 95 15.49 -1.98 21.95
CA GLU A 95 15.54 -2.41 20.56
C GLU A 95 16.54 -1.56 19.74
N PRO A 96 17.20 -2.10 18.71
CA PRO A 96 17.33 -3.54 18.44
C PRO A 96 18.27 -4.21 19.46
N GLU A 97 18.49 -5.51 19.35
CA GLU A 97 19.57 -6.18 20.08
C GLU A 97 20.93 -5.51 19.79
N MET A 98 21.82 -5.51 20.79
CA MET A 98 23.12 -4.82 20.72
C MET A 98 23.94 -5.14 19.44
N PRO A 99 24.00 -6.39 18.95
CA PRO A 99 24.75 -6.72 17.73
C PRO A 99 24.22 -6.05 16.46
N MET A 100 22.98 -5.54 16.48
CA MET A 100 22.31 -4.96 15.32
C MET A 100 22.36 -3.43 15.30
N ILE A 101 22.78 -2.77 16.39
CA ILE A 101 22.75 -1.28 16.51
C ILE A 101 23.42 -0.60 15.31
N PHE A 102 24.54 -1.14 14.84
CA PHE A 102 25.33 -0.56 13.75
C PHE A 102 25.12 -1.26 12.42
N ASN A 103 24.06 -2.06 12.24
CA ASN A 103 23.84 -2.79 10.99
C ASN A 103 23.86 -1.89 9.74
N ALA A 104 23.26 -0.70 9.81
CA ALA A 104 23.31 0.27 8.72
C ALA A 104 24.75 0.61 8.24
N PHE A 105 25.76 0.55 9.13
CA PHE A 105 27.15 0.87 8.82
C PHE A 105 27.86 -0.21 7.99
N ASN A 106 27.23 -1.37 7.78
CA ASN A 106 27.69 -2.42 6.86
C ASN A 106 27.76 -1.98 5.39
N VAL A 107 27.33 -0.75 5.07
CA VAL A 107 27.63 -0.10 3.77
C VAL A 107 29.14 -0.01 3.48
N GLY A 108 30.00 -0.13 4.52
CA GLY A 108 31.45 -0.32 4.37
C GLY A 108 32.28 0.96 4.34
N GLY A 109 31.71 2.09 4.78
CA GLY A 109 32.41 3.38 4.90
C GLY A 109 31.89 4.46 3.95
N TYR A 110 32.30 5.71 4.21
CA TYR A 110 31.82 6.89 3.49
C TYR A 110 32.05 6.85 1.97
N ARG A 111 33.07 6.10 1.49
CA ARG A 111 33.39 5.96 0.07
C ARG A 111 32.32 5.21 -0.71
N TYR A 112 31.58 4.34 -0.04
CA TYR A 112 30.52 3.53 -0.66
C TYR A 112 29.14 4.12 -0.46
N VAL A 113 28.99 5.19 0.34
CA VAL A 113 27.70 5.86 0.54
C VAL A 113 27.32 6.64 -0.72
N ARG A 114 26.12 6.37 -1.24
CA ARG A 114 25.60 6.98 -2.48
C ARG A 114 24.23 7.61 -2.25
N VAL A 115 23.38 6.89 -1.52
CA VAL A 115 22.06 7.36 -1.11
C VAL A 115 21.91 7.12 0.38
N ILE A 116 21.46 8.13 1.11
CA ILE A 116 21.14 8.03 2.53
C ILE A 116 19.62 8.09 2.64
N ILE A 117 19.02 7.11 3.31
CA ILE A 117 17.61 7.16 3.70
C ILE A 117 17.60 7.34 5.21
N LEU A 118 17.13 8.51 5.66
CA LEU A 118 17.14 8.84 7.08
C LEU A 118 15.73 8.65 7.68
N GLY A 119 15.60 7.59 8.47
CA GLY A 119 14.43 7.31 9.31
C GLY A 119 14.48 8.01 10.67
N GLN A 120 13.43 7.83 11.46
CA GLN A 120 13.30 8.48 12.77
C GLN A 120 13.99 7.66 13.88
N ASP A 121 13.51 6.44 14.13
CA ASP A 121 13.98 5.52 15.16
C ASP A 121 13.65 4.07 14.75
N PRO A 122 14.27 3.05 15.36
CA PRO A 122 13.91 1.66 15.11
C PRO A 122 12.46 1.40 15.54
N THR A 123 11.86 0.31 15.05
CA THR A 123 10.54 -0.10 15.54
C THR A 123 10.61 -0.41 17.03
N ALA A 124 9.67 0.14 17.81
CA ALA A 124 9.55 -0.13 19.24
C ALA A 124 8.77 -1.43 19.53
N GLN A 125 8.41 -2.20 18.49
CA GLN A 125 7.79 -3.51 18.67
C GLN A 125 8.87 -4.53 19.06
N PRO A 126 8.65 -5.33 20.13
CA PRO A 126 9.65 -6.30 20.60
C PRO A 126 10.09 -7.26 19.50
N GLY A 127 11.40 -7.44 19.35
CA GLY A 127 12.07 -8.34 18.42
C GLY A 127 12.03 -7.94 16.94
N GLN A 128 11.47 -6.77 16.59
CA GLN A 128 11.27 -6.40 15.19
C GLN A 128 12.35 -5.48 14.61
N ALA A 129 13.17 -4.84 15.43
CA ALA A 129 14.16 -3.90 14.91
C ALA A 129 15.37 -4.65 14.32
N THR A 130 15.64 -4.40 13.03
CA THR A 130 16.72 -5.06 12.27
C THR A 130 18.04 -4.28 12.28
N GLY A 131 18.04 -3.06 12.84
CA GLY A 131 19.17 -2.13 12.75
C GLY A 131 19.36 -1.44 11.40
N TYR A 132 18.46 -1.70 10.44
CA TYR A 132 18.34 -0.97 9.17
C TYR A 132 17.04 -0.18 9.16
N ALA A 133 17.10 1.12 8.83
CA ALA A 133 15.90 1.94 8.70
C ALA A 133 14.95 1.37 7.65
N PHE A 134 13.65 1.32 7.98
CA PHE A 134 12.58 0.84 7.11
C PHE A 134 12.70 -0.62 6.60
N SER A 135 13.63 -1.42 7.12
CA SER A 135 13.77 -2.83 6.74
C SER A 135 13.12 -3.75 7.75
N LEU A 136 12.36 -4.73 7.26
CA LEU A 136 11.73 -5.78 8.06
C LEU A 136 12.55 -7.07 8.00
N TRP A 137 12.27 -7.96 8.95
CA TRP A 137 12.70 -9.35 8.84
C TRP A 137 12.01 -10.03 7.64
N PRO A 138 12.65 -11.00 6.96
CA PRO A 138 12.08 -11.65 5.78
C PRO A 138 10.72 -12.34 6.00
N ASN A 139 10.39 -12.71 7.23
CA ASN A 139 9.14 -13.37 7.62
C ASN A 139 8.04 -12.40 8.07
N VAL A 140 8.31 -11.09 8.10
CA VAL A 140 7.32 -10.07 8.48
C VAL A 140 6.73 -9.48 7.21
N GLU A 141 5.42 -9.68 7.06
CA GLU A 141 4.68 -9.19 5.90
C GLU A 141 4.55 -7.65 5.93
N PRO A 142 4.96 -6.94 4.86
CA PRO A 142 4.96 -5.47 4.84
C PRO A 142 3.60 -4.85 5.15
N TYR A 143 2.49 -5.44 4.70
CA TYR A 143 1.15 -4.89 4.93
C TYR A 143 0.79 -4.77 6.42
N GLN A 144 1.49 -5.50 7.31
CA GLN A 144 1.34 -5.41 8.76
C GLN A 144 2.12 -4.23 9.36
N VAL A 145 3.06 -3.66 8.60
CA VAL A 145 3.90 -2.51 8.99
C VAL A 145 3.70 -1.37 7.97
N PRO A 146 2.67 -0.52 8.15
CA PRO A 146 2.24 0.46 7.14
C PRO A 146 3.35 1.39 6.64
N THR A 147 4.31 1.74 7.51
CA THR A 147 5.44 2.60 7.14
C THR A 147 6.31 1.96 6.04
N VAL A 148 6.69 0.69 6.18
CA VAL A 148 7.51 -0.01 5.18
C VAL A 148 6.68 -0.31 3.94
N PHE A 149 5.42 -0.70 4.13
CA PHE A 149 4.51 -0.91 3.02
C PHE A 149 4.38 0.33 2.12
N ASN A 150 4.23 1.51 2.71
CA ASN A 150 4.14 2.77 1.97
C ASN A 150 5.44 3.08 1.19
N VAL A 151 6.62 2.74 1.73
CA VAL A 151 7.89 2.85 1.01
C VAL A 151 7.89 1.95 -0.25
N LEU A 152 7.44 0.70 -0.12
CA LEU A 152 7.34 -0.23 -1.26
C LEU A 152 6.30 0.22 -2.29
N VAL A 153 5.19 0.80 -1.84
CA VAL A 153 4.16 1.36 -2.72
C VAL A 153 4.71 2.56 -3.51
N GLU A 154 5.46 3.46 -2.87
CA GLU A 154 6.10 4.59 -3.57
C GLU A 154 7.13 4.10 -4.60
N LEU A 155 7.96 3.10 -4.27
CA LEU A 155 8.86 2.47 -5.24
C LEU A 155 8.11 1.90 -6.44
N LYS A 156 7.02 1.16 -6.21
CA LYS A 156 6.20 0.58 -7.26
C LYS A 156 5.49 1.67 -8.08
N TRP A 157 5.07 2.76 -7.45
CA TRP A 157 4.53 3.96 -8.11
C TRP A 157 5.57 4.57 -9.04
N GLU A 158 6.80 4.72 -8.56
CA GLU A 158 7.94 5.22 -9.33
C GLU A 158 8.39 4.25 -10.44
N GLY A 159 7.77 3.08 -10.55
CA GLY A 159 8.04 2.12 -11.62
C GLY A 159 9.19 1.17 -11.34
N TYR A 160 9.69 1.12 -10.11
CA TYR A 160 10.64 0.10 -9.69
C TYR A 160 9.93 -1.26 -9.58
N ASN A 161 10.62 -2.31 -10.02
CA ASN A 161 10.15 -3.68 -9.88
C ASN A 161 10.42 -4.15 -8.44
N VAL A 162 9.44 -3.95 -7.57
CA VAL A 162 9.44 -4.40 -6.17
C VAL A 162 8.21 -5.24 -5.85
N GLY A 163 8.40 -6.27 -5.04
CA GLY A 163 7.32 -7.04 -4.44
C GLY A 163 6.71 -6.27 -3.27
N LEU A 164 5.44 -6.52 -2.97
CA LEU A 164 4.79 -5.92 -1.80
C LEU A 164 4.76 -6.88 -0.58
N THR A 165 5.27 -8.11 -0.75
CA THR A 165 5.28 -9.20 0.24
C THR A 165 6.62 -9.35 0.98
N ASN A 166 7.69 -8.67 0.55
CA ASN A 166 8.98 -8.71 1.25
C ASN A 166 9.39 -7.32 1.73
N GLY A 167 9.54 -7.16 3.04
CA GLY A 167 9.96 -5.88 3.64
C GLY A 167 11.45 -5.77 3.88
N ASP A 168 12.23 -6.80 3.54
CA ASP A 168 13.68 -6.78 3.68
C ASP A 168 14.33 -5.90 2.59
N LEU A 169 14.96 -4.80 3.02
CA LEU A 169 15.63 -3.81 2.18
C LEU A 169 17.16 -3.95 2.21
N THR A 170 17.69 -4.98 2.88
CA THR A 170 19.15 -5.15 3.08
C THR A 170 19.92 -5.32 1.77
N SER A 171 19.28 -5.78 0.69
CA SER A 171 19.87 -5.86 -0.65
C SER A 171 20.30 -4.51 -1.23
N TRP A 172 19.84 -3.39 -0.65
CA TRP A 172 20.24 -2.04 -1.06
C TRP A 172 21.59 -1.63 -0.45
N VAL A 173 21.98 -2.21 0.68
CA VAL A 173 23.18 -1.82 1.44
C VAL A 173 24.46 -2.06 0.63
N PRO A 174 24.68 -3.22 -0.01
CA PRO A 174 25.86 -3.43 -0.86
C PRO A 174 25.92 -2.51 -2.07
N GLN A 175 24.79 -1.93 -2.49
CA GLN A 175 24.73 -0.97 -3.59
C GLN A 175 25.11 0.45 -3.15
N GLY A 176 25.32 0.68 -1.85
CA GLY A 176 25.69 1.98 -1.29
C GLY A 176 24.52 2.79 -0.72
N VAL A 177 23.40 2.12 -0.41
CA VAL A 177 22.28 2.76 0.31
C VAL A 177 22.50 2.65 1.80
N PHE A 178 22.60 3.79 2.46
CA PHE A 178 22.76 3.88 3.90
C PHE A 178 21.39 4.05 4.58
N LEU A 179 20.82 2.94 5.05
CA LEU A 179 19.52 2.85 5.73
C LEU A 179 19.64 3.25 7.22
N LEU A 180 19.78 4.55 7.48
CA LEU A 180 20.11 5.08 8.80
C LEU A 180 18.88 5.61 9.53
N ASN A 181 18.79 5.43 10.85
CA ASN A 181 17.80 6.11 11.68
C ASN A 181 18.46 7.29 12.43
N ALA A 182 17.68 8.33 12.72
CA ALA A 182 18.10 9.47 13.55
C ALA A 182 18.29 9.11 15.04
N ALA A 183 17.83 7.92 15.45
CA ALA A 183 18.22 7.23 16.67
C ALA A 183 18.52 5.77 16.34
N LEU A 184 19.56 5.16 16.93
CA LEU A 184 19.93 3.77 16.63
C LEU A 184 19.33 2.75 17.60
N THR A 185 18.72 3.21 18.68
CA THR A 185 17.99 2.36 19.63
C THR A 185 16.68 3.02 20.05
N VAL A 186 15.80 2.26 20.69
CA VAL A 186 14.53 2.72 21.28
C VAL A 186 14.15 1.81 22.44
N ARG A 187 13.44 2.31 23.46
CA ARG A 187 12.82 1.45 24.48
C ARG A 187 11.62 0.72 23.88
N GLU A 188 11.44 -0.54 24.23
CA GLU A 188 10.26 -1.30 23.81
C GLU A 188 8.98 -0.54 24.14
N ARG A 189 8.05 -0.52 23.17
CA ARG A 189 6.73 0.13 23.25
C ARG A 189 6.78 1.65 23.51
N SER A 190 7.94 2.30 23.38
CA SER A 190 8.08 3.75 23.59
C SER A 190 8.83 4.43 22.42
N PRO A 191 8.16 4.63 21.26
CA PRO A 191 8.74 5.30 20.10
C PRO A 191 9.32 6.68 20.46
N GLY A 192 10.48 7.01 19.91
CA GLY A 192 11.18 8.28 20.10
C GLY A 192 11.96 8.41 21.41
N SER A 193 11.90 7.43 22.31
CA SER A 193 12.50 7.49 23.65
C SER A 193 14.01 7.79 23.68
N HIS A 194 14.78 7.39 22.67
CA HIS A 194 16.22 7.64 22.59
C HIS A 194 16.64 8.67 21.53
N GLN A 195 15.71 9.44 20.95
CA GLN A 195 16.05 10.46 19.94
C GLN A 195 17.07 11.49 20.44
N ARG A 196 16.88 11.98 21.67
CA ARG A 196 17.82 12.95 22.28
C ARG A 196 19.18 12.32 22.57
N LEU A 197 19.20 11.04 22.95
CA LEU A 197 20.41 10.30 23.29
C LEU A 197 21.35 10.20 22.09
N TRP A 198 20.81 9.86 20.92
CA TRP A 198 21.59 9.63 19.69
C TRP A 198 21.88 10.89 18.87
N ARG A 199 21.17 12.00 19.11
CA ARG A 199 21.22 13.23 18.29
C ARG A 199 22.65 13.71 17.99
N ASN A 200 23.51 13.76 19.01
CA ASN A 200 24.89 14.24 18.83
C ASN A 200 25.69 13.30 17.91
N PHE A 201 25.64 11.99 18.18
CA PHE A 201 26.34 10.98 17.37
C PHE A 201 25.87 11.01 15.91
N ILE A 202 24.56 11.07 15.66
CA ILE A 202 24.03 11.13 14.29
C ILE A 202 24.44 12.44 13.58
N GLY A 203 24.45 13.57 14.30
CA GLY A 203 25.00 14.81 13.77
C GLY A 203 26.45 14.68 13.31
N LEU A 204 27.30 13.98 14.07
CA LEU A 204 28.69 13.69 13.69
C LEU A 204 28.79 12.78 12.47
N VAL A 205 27.96 11.73 12.39
CA VAL A 205 27.88 10.84 11.21
C VAL A 205 27.54 11.65 9.95
N ILE A 206 26.55 12.52 10.03
CA ILE A 206 26.09 13.34 8.90
C ILE A 206 27.19 14.30 8.46
N ARG A 207 27.79 15.04 9.40
CA ARG A 207 28.92 15.96 9.09
C ARG A 207 30.11 15.22 8.48
N TYR A 208 30.41 14.02 8.98
CA TYR A 208 31.51 13.20 8.45
C TYR A 208 31.25 12.77 7.01
N ILE A 209 30.05 12.29 6.69
CA ILE A 209 29.66 11.91 5.32
C ILE A 209 29.64 13.14 4.42
N ASN A 210 29.04 14.23 4.88
CA ASN A 210 29.02 15.52 4.16
C ASN A 210 30.44 15.96 3.76
N ALA A 211 31.38 15.89 4.71
CA ALA A 211 32.76 16.28 4.46
C ALA A 211 33.51 15.30 3.53
N LYS A 212 33.32 13.98 3.71
CA LYS A 212 34.22 12.96 3.13
C LYS A 212 33.66 12.23 1.91
N ALA A 213 32.34 12.06 1.77
CA ALA A 213 31.76 11.42 0.59
C ALA A 213 31.93 12.33 -0.64
N ALA A 214 31.92 11.77 -1.85
CA ALA A 214 32.09 12.55 -3.08
C ALA A 214 30.86 13.44 -3.34
N GLY A 215 29.71 12.82 -3.57
CA GLY A 215 28.39 13.42 -3.69
C GLY A 215 27.36 12.34 -3.39
N SER A 216 26.26 12.67 -2.74
CA SER A 216 25.26 11.68 -2.31
C SER A 216 23.88 12.27 -2.29
N ALA A 217 22.87 11.44 -2.57
CA ALA A 217 21.47 11.83 -2.42
C ALA A 217 20.98 11.52 -1.00
N TRP A 218 20.28 12.46 -0.37
CA TRP A 218 19.76 12.37 0.98
C TRP A 218 18.23 12.42 0.95
N LEU A 219 17.60 11.30 1.30
CA LEU A 219 16.15 11.17 1.40
C LEU A 219 15.75 11.38 2.86
N LEU A 220 15.23 12.56 3.16
CA LEU A 220 14.94 13.02 4.52
C LEU A 220 13.43 12.98 4.77
N TRP A 221 12.95 11.92 5.43
CA TRP A 221 11.52 11.70 5.60
C TRP A 221 11.02 12.08 7.00
N GLY A 222 10.11 13.05 7.05
CA GLY A 222 9.57 13.58 8.30
C GLY A 222 10.42 14.67 8.94
N ARG A 223 9.88 15.25 10.02
CA ARG A 223 10.46 16.44 10.67
C ARG A 223 11.84 16.17 11.27
N GLU A 224 12.01 15.07 11.99
CA GLU A 224 13.30 14.73 12.64
C GLU A 224 14.43 14.57 11.62
N ALA A 225 14.18 13.86 10.50
CA ALA A 225 15.16 13.73 9.44
C ALA A 225 15.44 15.07 8.74
N SER A 226 14.39 15.86 8.49
CA SER A 226 14.50 17.17 7.82
C SER A 226 15.31 18.20 8.61
N ASN A 227 15.35 18.11 9.95
CA ASN A 227 16.15 19.01 10.78
C ASN A 227 17.65 18.94 10.46
N TYR A 228 18.13 17.81 9.92
CA TYR A 228 19.52 17.64 9.53
C TYR A 228 19.88 18.22 8.16
N ALA A 229 18.90 18.69 7.38
CA ALA A 229 19.15 19.27 6.05
C ALA A 229 20.17 20.42 6.11
N SER A 230 20.13 21.23 7.17
CA SER A 230 21.06 22.36 7.40
C SER A 230 22.53 21.95 7.59
N LEU A 231 22.81 20.66 7.80
CA LEU A 231 24.18 20.14 7.95
C LEU A 231 24.78 19.64 6.64
N ILE A 232 24.00 19.65 5.55
CA ILE A 232 24.35 19.05 4.27
C ILE A 232 24.61 20.17 3.27
N ASP A 233 25.79 20.10 2.65
CA ASP A 233 26.23 21.00 1.59
C ASP A 233 25.50 20.66 0.28
N THR A 234 24.58 21.52 -0.13
CA THR A 234 23.75 21.29 -1.31
C THR A 234 24.47 21.52 -2.63
N ASP A 235 25.64 22.18 -2.62
CA ASP A 235 26.47 22.34 -3.82
C ASP A 235 27.16 21.01 -4.20
N LYS A 236 27.21 20.08 -3.23
CA LYS A 236 27.88 18.78 -3.35
C LYS A 236 26.92 17.58 -3.26
N HIS A 237 25.82 17.75 -2.54
CA HIS A 237 24.87 16.68 -2.23
C HIS A 237 23.46 17.06 -2.67
N TYR A 238 22.68 16.06 -3.06
CA TYR A 238 21.27 16.26 -3.36
C TYR A 238 20.40 15.96 -2.13
N ILE A 239 19.41 16.80 -1.84
CA ILE A 239 18.45 16.57 -0.75
C ILE A 239 17.05 16.47 -1.33
N LYS A 240 16.32 15.43 -0.93
CA LYS A 240 14.88 15.32 -1.14
C LYS A 240 14.18 15.08 0.19
N SER A 241 13.51 16.11 0.67
CA SER A 241 12.68 16.05 1.88
C SER A 241 11.21 15.78 1.55
N GLY A 242 10.48 15.22 2.51
CA GLY A 242 9.03 15.07 2.40
C GLY A 242 8.38 14.52 3.66
N GLY A 243 7.09 14.20 3.58
CA GLY A 243 6.34 13.61 4.69
C GLY A 243 6.94 12.27 5.12
N HIS A 244 6.69 11.86 6.36
CA HIS A 244 7.12 10.54 6.82
C HIS A 244 6.20 9.47 6.21
N PRO A 245 6.69 8.29 5.79
CA PRO A 245 5.84 7.23 5.23
C PRO A 245 4.80 6.63 6.20
N SER A 246 4.77 7.09 7.46
CA SER A 246 3.74 6.66 8.43
C SER A 246 2.37 7.23 8.06
N PRO A 247 1.28 6.44 8.19
CA PRO A 247 -0.10 6.94 8.02
C PRO A 247 -0.48 8.09 8.98
N ARG A 248 0.32 8.34 10.03
CA ARG A 248 0.11 9.43 10.98
C ARG A 248 0.79 10.74 10.59
N SER A 249 1.53 10.78 9.48
CA SER A 249 2.20 12.00 9.03
C SER A 249 1.17 13.05 8.59
N THR A 250 1.43 14.31 8.93
CA THR A 250 0.61 15.45 8.47
C THR A 250 0.99 15.91 7.07
N GLU A 251 2.17 15.53 6.60
CA GLU A 251 2.70 15.86 5.28
C GLU A 251 2.59 14.66 4.34
N PRO A 252 2.26 14.84 3.06
CA PRO A 252 2.12 13.74 2.13
C PRO A 252 3.49 13.12 1.77
N PHE A 253 3.55 11.79 1.85
CA PHE A 253 4.71 10.99 1.43
C PHE A 253 4.68 10.64 -0.05
N PHE A 254 3.54 10.19 -0.57
CA PHE A 254 3.43 9.61 -1.92
C PHE A 254 3.56 10.63 -3.06
N GLY A 255 4.02 10.14 -4.21
CA GLY A 255 4.13 10.87 -5.48
C GLY A 255 5.37 11.78 -5.56
N ARG A 256 6.29 11.69 -4.61
CA ARG A 256 7.40 12.65 -4.47
C ARG A 256 8.65 12.27 -5.28
N ASN A 257 8.65 11.10 -5.92
CA ASN A 257 9.73 10.63 -6.80
C ASN A 257 11.09 10.54 -6.08
N TYR A 258 11.11 10.10 -4.83
CA TYR A 258 12.35 10.05 -4.02
C TYR A 258 13.44 9.21 -4.68
N PHE A 259 13.09 8.03 -5.17
CA PHE A 259 14.07 7.05 -5.65
C PHE A 259 14.53 7.38 -7.07
N LYS A 260 13.63 7.84 -7.94
CA LYS A 260 13.94 8.40 -9.25
C LYS A 260 14.89 9.57 -9.12
N CYS A 261 14.57 10.55 -8.28
CA CYS A 261 15.43 11.72 -8.14
C CYS A 261 16.80 11.37 -7.55
N ALA A 262 16.88 10.42 -6.62
CA ALA A 262 18.16 9.91 -6.17
C ALA A 262 18.97 9.29 -7.33
N ASN A 263 18.33 8.48 -8.17
CA ASN A 263 18.99 7.90 -9.36
C ASN A 263 19.32 8.95 -10.43
N ASP A 264 18.49 9.97 -10.63
CA ASP A 264 18.76 11.03 -11.59
C ASP A 264 19.95 11.90 -11.14
N PHE A 265 20.09 12.16 -9.84
CA PHE A 265 21.31 12.75 -9.26
C PHE A 265 22.53 11.86 -9.48
N LEU A 266 22.43 10.55 -9.23
CA LEU A 266 23.55 9.64 -9.51
C LEU A 266 23.95 9.65 -11.00
N ARG A 267 22.99 9.77 -11.92
CA ARG A 267 23.24 9.91 -13.36
C ARG A 267 23.94 11.22 -13.70
N SER A 268 23.54 12.35 -13.12
CA SER A 268 24.19 13.64 -13.36
C SER A 268 25.67 13.61 -12.92
N GLU A 269 25.95 12.89 -11.84
CA GLU A 269 27.31 12.64 -11.34
C GLU A 269 28.07 11.53 -12.10
N ARG A 270 27.51 11.00 -13.21
CA ARG A 270 28.08 9.90 -14.01
C ARG A 270 28.35 8.61 -13.23
N ARG A 271 27.51 8.33 -12.21
CA ARG A 271 27.59 7.12 -11.37
C ARG A 271 26.50 6.13 -11.79
N GLU A 272 26.76 4.84 -11.52
CA GLU A 272 25.77 3.79 -11.79
C GLU A 272 24.46 4.04 -11.03
N VAL A 273 23.30 3.77 -11.60
CA VAL A 273 22.05 3.91 -10.84
C VAL A 273 21.81 2.74 -9.90
N LEU A 274 21.09 2.99 -8.82
CA LEU A 274 20.69 1.94 -7.89
C LEU A 274 19.53 1.13 -8.45
N ARG A 275 19.55 -0.16 -8.15
CA ARG A 275 18.43 -1.08 -8.36
C ARG A 275 17.72 -1.27 -7.04
N PHE A 276 16.68 -0.47 -6.80
CA PHE A 276 15.79 -0.64 -5.65
C PHE A 276 14.89 -1.86 -5.88
N ILE A 277 15.42 -3.05 -5.57
CA ILE A 277 14.72 -4.33 -5.61
C ILE A 277 14.63 -4.90 -4.20
N ASN A 278 13.58 -5.65 -3.89
CA ASN A 278 13.40 -6.31 -2.60
C ASN A 278 13.05 -7.79 -2.78
N PHE A 279 13.24 -8.34 -3.98
CA PHE A 279 13.14 -9.78 -4.16
C PHE A 279 14.38 -10.44 -3.57
N CYS A 280 14.21 -11.61 -2.95
CA CYS A 280 15.36 -12.49 -2.73
C CYS A 280 16.08 -12.64 -4.07
N HIS A 281 17.37 -12.31 -4.13
CA HIS A 281 18.17 -12.90 -5.18
C HIS A 281 17.99 -14.41 -5.08
N PRO A 282 17.71 -15.14 -6.18
CA PRO A 282 17.93 -16.56 -6.16
C PRO A 282 19.40 -16.75 -5.73
N MET A 283 19.57 -17.22 -4.50
CA MET A 283 20.85 -17.64 -3.99
C MET A 283 21.34 -18.76 -4.91
N ALA A 284 22.58 -18.58 -5.37
CA ALA A 284 23.32 -19.44 -6.27
C ALA A 284 22.89 -19.37 -7.75
N LYS A 285 23.87 -18.94 -8.57
CA LYS A 285 24.09 -19.51 -9.89
C LYS A 285 23.95 -21.03 -9.77
N ILE A 286 22.84 -21.58 -10.24
CA ILE A 286 22.80 -22.99 -10.64
C ILE A 286 23.85 -23.10 -11.75
N SER A 287 24.86 -23.93 -11.50
CA SER A 287 25.94 -24.22 -12.43
C SER A 287 25.38 -24.41 -13.84
N VAL A 288 26.06 -23.81 -14.81
CA VAL A 288 25.85 -23.85 -16.27
C VAL A 288 25.64 -25.27 -16.84
N ILE A 289 25.80 -26.30 -16.02
CA ILE A 289 25.59 -27.72 -16.32
C ILE A 289 24.09 -28.09 -16.45
N PHE A 290 23.16 -27.40 -15.77
CA PHE A 290 21.73 -27.75 -15.85
C PHE A 290 21.04 -27.28 -17.15
N VAL A 291 21.62 -26.28 -17.84
CA VAL A 291 21.11 -25.79 -19.13
C VAL A 291 21.58 -26.68 -20.30
N ILE A 292 22.69 -27.42 -20.14
CA ILE A 292 23.20 -28.33 -21.18
C ILE A 292 22.43 -29.66 -21.20
N ILE A 293 21.87 -30.11 -20.07
CA ILE A 293 21.13 -31.38 -19.98
C ILE A 293 19.69 -31.25 -20.54
N LEU A 294 19.13 -30.03 -20.62
CA LEU A 294 17.81 -29.79 -21.21
C LEU A 294 17.84 -29.49 -22.72
N LEU A 295 19.03 -29.34 -23.34
CA LEU A 295 19.18 -29.03 -24.76
C LEU A 295 19.56 -30.24 -25.66
N THR A 296 19.51 -31.47 -25.14
CA THR A 296 19.78 -32.68 -25.94
C THR A 296 18.64 -33.70 -25.96
N ARG A 297 17.38 -33.24 -25.91
CA ARG A 297 16.23 -34.05 -26.32
C ARG A 297 15.21 -33.25 -27.12
N THR A 298 15.53 -33.02 -28.39
CA THR A 298 14.51 -32.82 -29.43
C THR A 298 14.92 -33.61 -30.67
N GLN A 299 14.20 -34.69 -30.93
CA GLN A 299 14.11 -35.29 -32.26
C GLN A 299 12.67 -35.72 -32.51
N ALA A 300 12.23 -35.43 -33.73
CA ALA A 300 10.94 -35.69 -34.37
C ALA A 300 9.77 -34.81 -33.90
N VAL A 301 9.26 -33.95 -34.78
CA VAL A 301 8.20 -34.30 -35.76
C VAL A 301 8.10 -33.15 -36.79
N GLU A 302 8.36 -33.46 -38.06
CA GLU A 302 7.80 -32.75 -39.22
C GLU A 302 6.48 -33.44 -39.59
N ASP A 303 5.40 -32.68 -39.80
CA ASP A 303 4.64 -32.60 -41.06
C ASP A 303 3.27 -31.91 -40.89
N ILE A 304 3.15 -30.79 -41.61
CA ILE A 304 2.07 -30.30 -42.48
C ILE A 304 0.62 -30.73 -42.17
N LEU A 305 -0.26 -29.75 -41.97
CA LEU A 305 -1.53 -29.59 -42.73
C LEU A 305 -2.01 -28.13 -42.66
N ASP A 306 -1.99 -27.47 -43.83
CA ASP A 306 -2.72 -26.24 -44.15
C ASP A 306 -4.23 -26.48 -44.07
N VAL A 307 -4.96 -25.58 -43.41
CA VAL A 307 -6.34 -25.24 -43.77
C VAL A 307 -6.55 -23.75 -43.55
N GLU A 308 -6.68 -23.01 -44.66
CA GLU A 308 -7.21 -21.66 -44.70
C GLU A 308 -8.62 -21.62 -44.11
N GLY A 309 -8.83 -20.73 -43.14
CA GLY A 309 -10.13 -20.47 -42.53
C GLY A 309 -10.31 -18.97 -42.34
N THR A 310 -10.92 -18.34 -43.34
CA THR A 310 -11.35 -16.94 -43.36
C THR A 310 -12.15 -16.58 -42.11
N HIS A 311 -11.64 -15.68 -41.27
CA HIS A 311 -12.45 -15.01 -40.26
C HIS A 311 -12.81 -13.59 -40.72
N HIS A 312 -14.09 -13.43 -41.04
CA HIS A 312 -14.76 -12.14 -41.17
C HIS A 312 -14.50 -11.27 -39.94
N ALA A 313 -13.76 -10.18 -40.14
CA ALA A 313 -13.81 -9.02 -39.28
C ALA A 313 -15.18 -8.37 -39.44
N SER A 314 -16.12 -8.66 -38.53
CA SER A 314 -17.29 -7.81 -38.36
C SER A 314 -16.83 -6.53 -37.65
N ASN A 315 -16.81 -5.44 -38.43
CA ASN A 315 -16.68 -4.08 -37.95
C ASN A 315 -17.79 -3.79 -36.92
N PHE A 316 -17.48 -3.92 -35.63
CA PHE A 316 -18.30 -3.32 -34.59
C PHE A 316 -17.95 -1.83 -34.51
N ASN A 317 -18.64 -1.04 -35.33
CA ASN A 317 -18.67 0.42 -35.18
C ASN A 317 -19.18 0.77 -33.78
N SER A 318 -18.27 1.10 -32.87
CA SER A 318 -18.59 1.73 -31.59
C SER A 318 -18.93 3.21 -31.81
N SER A 319 -20.08 3.46 -32.43
CA SER A 319 -20.76 4.75 -32.32
C SER A 319 -21.56 4.78 -31.02
N ILE A 320 -20.87 5.03 -29.91
CA ILE A 320 -21.50 5.58 -28.71
C ILE A 320 -20.72 6.84 -28.32
N THR A 321 -20.73 7.79 -29.25
CA THR A 321 -20.68 9.21 -28.95
C THR A 321 -22.11 9.76 -29.12
N GLU A 322 -22.63 10.25 -28.01
CA GLU A 322 -23.74 11.21 -27.89
C GLU A 322 -25.05 10.90 -28.65
N LYS A 323 -25.94 10.16 -27.97
CA LYS A 323 -27.35 10.60 -27.87
C LYS A 323 -27.64 11.09 -26.46
N ARG A 324 -27.16 12.29 -26.15
CA ARG A 324 -27.74 13.16 -25.13
C ARG A 324 -29.05 13.73 -25.69
N SER A 325 -30.17 13.02 -25.53
CA SER A 325 -31.52 13.61 -25.45
C SER A 325 -32.60 12.52 -25.44
N ALA A 326 -33.67 12.77 -24.65
CA ALA A 326 -34.90 11.98 -24.45
C ALA A 326 -34.84 10.93 -23.32
N GLY A 327 -35.09 11.26 -22.05
CA GLY A 327 -36.17 12.10 -21.52
C GLY A 327 -35.99 12.32 -20.02
N SER A 328 -34.94 13.03 -19.64
CA SER A 328 -34.81 13.63 -18.31
C SER A 328 -35.61 14.93 -18.33
N SER A 329 -36.58 15.11 -17.44
CA SER A 329 -37.20 16.43 -17.27
C SER A 329 -36.08 17.44 -16.99
N SER A 330 -36.14 18.65 -17.54
CA SER A 330 -35.18 19.73 -17.29
C SER A 330 -34.96 20.01 -15.78
N ASN A 331 -35.87 19.51 -14.94
CA ASN A 331 -35.86 19.63 -13.49
C ASN A 331 -34.85 18.70 -12.80
N CYS A 332 -34.51 17.52 -13.35
CA CYS A 332 -33.63 16.56 -12.65
C CYS A 332 -32.23 17.12 -12.42
N GLY A 333 -31.61 17.74 -13.45
CA GLY A 333 -30.26 18.28 -13.34
C GLY A 333 -30.15 19.56 -12.50
N ARG A 334 -31.27 20.22 -12.19
CA ARG A 334 -31.34 21.46 -11.41
C ARG A 334 -31.91 21.25 -10.01
N ALA A 335 -32.31 20.03 -9.67
CA ALA A 335 -32.92 19.72 -8.39
C ALA A 335 -31.92 19.93 -7.24
N SER A 336 -32.41 20.48 -6.13
CA SER A 336 -31.65 20.69 -4.90
C SER A 336 -32.49 20.30 -3.70
N TYR A 337 -31.83 19.95 -2.59
CA TYR A 337 -32.51 19.62 -1.32
C TYR A 337 -33.39 20.75 -0.79
N ARG A 338 -33.18 21.99 -1.24
CA ARG A 338 -33.98 23.17 -0.83
C ARG A 338 -35.24 23.36 -1.68
N SER A 339 -35.26 22.82 -2.89
CA SER A 339 -36.30 23.12 -3.90
C SER A 339 -37.18 21.92 -4.25
N VAL A 340 -36.69 20.71 -4.03
CA VAL A 340 -37.36 19.46 -4.40
C VAL A 340 -37.15 18.43 -3.30
N THR A 341 -38.23 17.73 -2.91
CA THR A 341 -38.12 16.60 -1.99
C THR A 341 -37.58 15.36 -2.71
N LEU A 342 -36.91 14.44 -2.01
CA LEU A 342 -36.41 13.21 -2.64
C LEU A 342 -37.57 12.37 -3.23
N HIS A 343 -38.71 12.33 -2.56
CA HIS A 343 -39.87 11.60 -3.05
C HIS A 343 -40.38 12.18 -4.38
N ASP A 344 -40.48 13.50 -4.52
CA ASP A 344 -40.86 14.13 -5.80
C ASP A 344 -39.79 13.93 -6.86
N TYR A 345 -38.51 14.03 -6.50
CA TYR A 345 -37.40 13.75 -7.40
C TYR A 345 -37.53 12.35 -8.03
N VAL A 346 -37.82 11.34 -7.22
CA VAL A 346 -37.96 9.95 -7.67
C VAL A 346 -39.27 9.72 -8.42
N TYR A 347 -40.42 10.09 -7.83
CA TYR A 347 -41.72 9.64 -8.31
C TYR A 347 -42.50 10.67 -9.14
N ARG A 348 -42.32 11.98 -8.89
CA ARG A 348 -43.01 13.05 -9.64
C ARG A 348 -42.23 13.44 -10.90
N TYR A 349 -40.92 13.58 -10.78
CA TYR A 349 -40.04 14.00 -11.88
C TYR A 349 -39.34 12.84 -12.59
N ASN A 350 -39.52 11.60 -12.10
CA ASN A 350 -38.96 10.38 -12.67
C ASN A 350 -37.44 10.45 -12.87
N CYS A 351 -36.72 11.01 -11.88
CA CYS A 351 -35.28 11.23 -11.95
C CYS A 351 -34.44 10.06 -11.41
N PHE A 352 -35.03 8.86 -11.36
CA PHE A 352 -34.31 7.63 -11.01
C PHE A 352 -33.78 6.94 -12.27
N PRO A 353 -32.56 6.37 -12.25
CA PRO A 353 -32.00 5.70 -13.43
C PRO A 353 -32.88 4.59 -14.00
N ARG A 354 -32.85 4.43 -15.33
CA ARG A 354 -33.61 3.38 -16.03
C ARG A 354 -33.19 1.98 -15.60
N GLY A 355 -34.09 1.02 -15.78
CA GLY A 355 -33.85 -0.39 -15.45
C GLY A 355 -34.30 -0.78 -14.03
N TRP A 356 -34.75 0.16 -13.20
CA TRP A 356 -35.19 -0.09 -11.83
C TRP A 356 -36.70 0.11 -11.59
N GLY A 357 -37.50 0.23 -12.66
CA GLY A 357 -38.94 0.53 -12.56
C GLY A 357 -39.71 -0.43 -11.63
N SER A 358 -39.57 -1.74 -11.84
CA SER A 358 -40.22 -2.76 -11.01
C SER A 358 -39.77 -2.75 -9.54
N PHE A 359 -38.58 -2.24 -9.24
CA PHE A 359 -38.13 -2.03 -7.87
C PHE A 359 -38.82 -0.82 -7.23
N LEU A 360 -39.03 0.27 -8.00
CA LEU A 360 -39.67 1.48 -7.50
C LEU A 360 -41.20 1.35 -7.34
N GLU A 361 -41.82 0.43 -8.08
CA GLU A 361 -43.25 0.07 -7.95
C GLU A 361 -43.57 -0.64 -6.62
N ASP A 362 -42.55 -1.20 -5.95
CA ASP A 362 -42.72 -1.85 -4.67
C ASP A 362 -43.15 -0.86 -3.57
N ARG A 363 -44.20 -1.24 -2.81
CA ARG A 363 -44.80 -0.39 -1.78
C ARG A 363 -43.84 -0.08 -0.64
N ASP A 364 -43.01 -1.04 -0.24
CA ASP A 364 -42.04 -0.87 0.84
C ASP A 364 -40.88 0.00 0.40
N VAL A 365 -40.49 -0.07 -0.88
CA VAL A 365 -39.52 0.85 -1.49
C VAL A 365 -40.05 2.28 -1.50
N ASN A 366 -41.29 2.49 -1.94
CA ASN A 366 -41.91 3.82 -1.90
C ASN A 366 -41.97 4.39 -0.48
N ARG A 367 -42.35 3.56 0.51
CA ARG A 367 -42.38 3.94 1.93
C ARG A 367 -40.98 4.30 2.44
N ALA A 368 -39.97 3.51 2.08
CA ALA A 368 -38.59 3.78 2.49
C ALA A 368 -38.07 5.10 1.88
N ILE A 369 -38.32 5.37 0.60
CA ILE A 369 -37.97 6.64 -0.04
C ILE A 369 -38.70 7.82 0.61
N ARG A 370 -39.98 7.67 0.97
CA ARG A 370 -40.72 8.73 1.67
C ARG A 370 -40.10 9.06 3.03
N ALA A 371 -39.79 8.04 3.84
CA ALA A 371 -39.14 8.24 5.13
C ALA A 371 -37.75 8.90 5.00
N VAL A 372 -36.97 8.49 3.99
CA VAL A 372 -35.69 9.15 3.68
C VAL A 372 -35.92 10.61 3.27
N SER A 373 -36.92 10.87 2.42
CA SER A 373 -37.25 12.21 1.93
C SER A 373 -37.58 13.17 3.06
N GLU A 374 -38.39 12.75 4.03
CA GLU A 374 -38.76 13.54 5.22
C GLU A 374 -37.53 13.87 6.07
N GLY A 375 -36.66 12.88 6.30
CA GLY A 375 -35.41 13.10 7.05
C GLY A 375 -34.44 14.06 6.34
N LEU A 376 -34.30 13.94 5.01
CA LEU A 376 -33.47 14.86 4.23
C LEU A 376 -34.04 16.27 4.18
N GLU A 377 -35.37 16.43 4.12
CA GLU A 377 -35.99 17.74 4.17
C GLU A 377 -35.69 18.43 5.51
N SER A 378 -35.85 17.71 6.62
CA SER A 378 -35.49 18.21 7.95
C SER A 378 -34.01 18.61 8.03
N ASP A 379 -33.10 17.72 7.63
CA ASP A 379 -31.67 17.97 7.72
C ASP A 379 -31.21 19.11 6.79
N SER A 380 -31.82 19.27 5.62
CA SER A 380 -31.45 20.30 4.64
C SER A 380 -31.70 21.74 5.13
N ARG A 381 -32.56 21.92 6.14
CA ARG A 381 -32.82 23.22 6.78
C ARG A 381 -31.64 23.70 7.63
N HIS A 382 -30.82 22.77 8.10
CA HIS A 382 -29.74 23.05 9.06
C HIS A 382 -28.35 22.67 8.55
N TYR A 383 -28.27 21.76 7.58
CA TYR A 383 -27.01 21.19 7.11
C TYR A 383 -26.94 21.19 5.58
N ALA A 384 -25.74 21.39 5.05
CA ALA A 384 -25.45 21.01 3.68
C ALA A 384 -25.40 19.49 3.57
N ILE A 385 -26.01 18.93 2.53
CA ILE A 385 -26.11 17.50 2.28
C ILE A 385 -25.33 17.15 1.02
N GLU A 386 -24.54 16.09 1.10
CA GLU A 386 -23.73 15.53 0.01
C GLU A 386 -24.22 14.11 -0.33
N PRO A 387 -24.11 13.67 -1.59
CA PRO A 387 -23.77 14.46 -2.77
C PRO A 387 -24.91 15.42 -3.15
N ALA A 388 -24.72 16.25 -4.18
CA ALA A 388 -25.83 16.98 -4.79
C ALA A 388 -26.95 16.02 -5.22
N MET A 389 -28.21 16.46 -5.13
CA MET A 389 -29.39 15.61 -5.39
C MET A 389 -29.35 14.83 -6.72
N PRO A 390 -28.87 15.41 -7.84
CA PRO A 390 -28.77 14.68 -9.11
C PRO A 390 -27.83 13.48 -9.11
N MET A 391 -26.94 13.40 -8.12
CA MET A 391 -25.89 12.39 -8.02
C MET A 391 -26.23 11.26 -7.04
N ILE A 392 -27.30 11.40 -6.23
CA ILE A 392 -27.67 10.41 -5.18
C ILE A 392 -27.73 8.98 -5.73
N PHE A 393 -28.29 8.83 -6.93
CA PHE A 393 -28.53 7.52 -7.55
C PHE A 393 -27.50 7.17 -8.64
N ASN A 394 -26.31 7.78 -8.66
CA ASN A 394 -25.31 7.50 -9.69
C ASN A 394 -24.94 6.00 -9.79
N ALA A 395 -24.84 5.29 -8.67
CA ALA A 395 -24.64 3.84 -8.65
C ALA A 395 -25.72 3.07 -9.46
N PHE A 396 -26.97 3.54 -9.43
CA PHE A 396 -28.14 2.92 -10.09
C PHE A 396 -28.17 3.11 -11.61
N ASN A 397 -27.22 3.87 -12.18
CA ASN A 397 -26.96 3.86 -13.62
C ASN A 397 -26.54 2.46 -14.12
N VAL A 398 -26.13 1.57 -13.22
CA VAL A 398 -26.05 0.13 -13.48
C VAL A 398 -27.43 -0.48 -13.26
N GLY A 399 -28.05 -1.01 -14.32
CA GLY A 399 -29.31 -1.75 -14.20
C GLY A 399 -29.14 -3.03 -13.40
N TYR A 400 -30.13 -3.43 -12.62
CA TYR A 400 -30.02 -4.62 -11.73
C TYR A 400 -29.66 -5.91 -12.47
N ARG A 401 -30.02 -6.04 -13.75
CA ARG A 401 -29.68 -7.19 -14.60
C ARG A 401 -28.21 -7.18 -15.05
N ASP A 402 -27.62 -6.00 -15.11
CA ASP A 402 -26.24 -5.79 -15.57
C ASP A 402 -25.23 -5.85 -14.42
N VAL A 403 -25.70 -5.95 -13.16
CA VAL A 403 -24.85 -6.08 -11.99
C VAL A 403 -24.02 -7.36 -12.07
N ARG A 404 -22.70 -7.19 -11.99
CA ARG A 404 -21.69 -8.27 -11.99
C ARG A 404 -20.95 -8.32 -10.67
N VAL A 405 -20.53 -7.14 -10.18
CA VAL A 405 -19.80 -7.00 -8.91
C VAL A 405 -20.48 -5.90 -8.12
N ILE A 406 -20.64 -6.08 -6.81
CA ILE A 406 -21.11 -5.06 -5.88
C ILE A 406 -19.92 -4.73 -4.98
N ILE A 407 -19.58 -3.45 -4.88
CA ILE A 407 -18.62 -2.95 -3.89
C ILE A 407 -19.43 -2.06 -2.94
N LEU A 408 -19.50 -2.47 -1.67
CA LEU A 408 -20.31 -1.78 -0.68
C LEU A 408 -19.45 -0.87 0.20
N GLY A 409 -19.61 0.44 0.00
CA GLY A 409 -19.06 1.49 0.85
C GLY A 409 -19.97 1.82 2.02
N GLN A 410 -19.46 2.62 2.96
CA GLN A 410 -20.20 3.05 4.15
C GLN A 410 -21.19 4.18 3.82
N ASP A 411 -20.68 5.33 3.40
CA ASP A 411 -21.43 6.55 3.07
C ASP A 411 -20.60 7.42 2.11
N PRO A 412 -21.19 8.43 1.44
CA PRO A 412 -20.44 9.34 0.58
C PRO A 412 -19.42 10.13 1.39
N THR A 413 -18.39 10.69 0.74
CA THR A 413 -17.44 11.57 1.42
C THR A 413 -18.18 12.79 2.00
N ALA A 414 -17.93 13.09 3.28
CA ALA A 414 -18.48 14.26 3.95
C ALA A 414 -17.72 15.57 3.62
N GLN A 415 -16.70 15.49 2.76
CA GLN A 415 -15.97 16.67 2.27
C GLN A 415 -16.81 17.44 1.24
N SER A 416 -16.76 18.77 1.33
CA SER A 416 -17.55 19.67 0.48
C SER A 416 -17.33 19.38 -1.01
N GLY A 417 -18.40 19.17 -1.77
CA GLY A 417 -18.39 19.08 -3.23
C GLY A 417 -17.66 17.86 -3.82
N GLN A 418 -17.22 16.91 -2.99
CA GLN A 418 -16.43 15.78 -3.45
C GLN A 418 -17.24 14.50 -3.67
N ALA A 419 -18.45 14.40 -3.11
CA ALA A 419 -19.24 13.19 -3.20
C ALA A 419 -19.76 12.98 -4.64
N THR A 420 -19.41 11.84 -5.22
CA THR A 420 -19.74 11.50 -6.62
C THR A 420 -21.01 10.66 -6.77
N GLY A 421 -21.59 10.19 -5.65
CA GLY A 421 -22.68 9.20 -5.67
C GLY A 421 -22.25 7.77 -6.00
N TYR A 422 -20.96 7.54 -6.28
CA TYR A 422 -20.34 6.23 -6.39
C TYR A 422 -19.48 5.96 -5.15
N ALA A 423 -19.60 4.76 -4.57
CA ALA A 423 -18.71 4.33 -3.48
C ALA A 423 -17.25 4.29 -3.94
N PHE A 424 -16.34 4.78 -3.10
CA PHE A 424 -14.89 4.81 -3.32
C PHE A 424 -14.42 5.51 -4.62
N SER A 425 -15.30 6.22 -5.33
CA SER A 425 -14.93 6.96 -6.54
C SER A 425 -14.72 8.43 -6.22
N LEU A 426 -13.62 8.97 -6.72
CA LEU A 426 -13.30 10.39 -6.69
C LEU A 426 -13.72 11.06 -7.99
N ARG A 427 -13.77 12.39 -7.94
CA ARG A 427 -13.85 13.20 -9.15
C ARG A 427 -12.49 13.19 -9.87
N PRO A 428 -12.45 13.38 -11.21
CA PRO A 428 -11.20 13.37 -11.97
C PRO A 428 -10.16 14.43 -11.55
N ASP A 429 -10.58 15.49 -10.86
CA ASP A 429 -9.73 16.59 -10.37
C ASP A 429 -9.19 16.36 -8.95
N VAL A 430 -9.61 15.30 -8.26
CA VAL A 430 -9.17 14.99 -6.89
C VAL A 430 -8.08 13.94 -6.92
N GLU A 431 -6.96 14.24 -6.26
CA GLU A 431 -5.81 13.34 -6.19
C GLU A 431 -6.05 12.18 -5.21
N PRO A 432 -5.92 10.91 -5.65
CA PRO A 432 -6.16 9.76 -4.77
C PRO A 432 -5.33 9.75 -3.48
N TYR A 433 -4.07 10.19 -3.53
CA TYR A 433 -3.20 10.21 -2.34
C TYR A 433 -3.74 11.11 -1.20
N GLN A 434 -4.63 12.06 -1.51
CA GLN A 434 -5.30 12.91 -0.53
C GLN A 434 -6.51 12.22 0.13
N VAL A 435 -6.97 11.10 -0.43
CA VAL A 435 -8.09 10.31 0.06
C VAL A 435 -7.62 8.88 0.34
N PRO A 436 -7.03 8.62 1.54
CA PRO A 436 -6.34 7.36 1.85
C PRO A 436 -7.16 6.10 1.58
N THR A 437 -8.47 6.15 1.83
CA THR A 437 -9.37 5.02 1.57
C THR A 437 -9.38 4.63 0.10
N VAL A 438 -9.52 5.58 -0.82
CA VAL A 438 -9.54 5.29 -2.27
C VAL A 438 -8.14 4.88 -2.72
N PHE A 439 -7.12 5.57 -2.23
CA PHE A 439 -5.73 5.22 -2.54
C PHE A 439 -5.41 3.75 -2.19
N ASN A 440 -5.84 3.29 -1.01
CA ASN A 440 -5.65 1.90 -0.60
C ASN A 440 -6.36 0.90 -1.52
N VAL A 441 -7.56 1.23 -2.03
CA VAL A 441 -8.24 0.40 -3.05
C VAL A 441 -7.41 0.31 -4.33
N LEU A 442 -6.82 1.42 -4.78
CA LEU A 442 -5.95 1.45 -5.96
C LEU A 442 -4.66 0.65 -5.75
N VAL A 443 -4.09 0.71 -4.55
CA VAL A 443 -2.90 -0.06 -4.17
C VAL A 443 -3.20 -1.56 -4.15
N GLU A 444 -4.33 -2.00 -3.59
CA GLU A 444 -4.73 -3.42 -3.60
C GLU A 444 -4.92 -3.95 -5.03
N LEU A 445 -5.57 -3.20 -5.93
CA LEU A 445 -5.63 -3.58 -7.34
C LEU A 445 -4.24 -3.77 -7.96
N LYS A 446 -3.33 -2.83 -7.71
CA LYS A 446 -1.95 -2.87 -8.23
C LYS A 446 -1.16 -4.03 -7.59
N TRP A 447 -1.48 -4.37 -6.35
CA TRP A 447 -0.95 -5.56 -5.68
C TRP A 447 -1.39 -6.83 -6.41
N GLU A 448 -2.67 -6.95 -6.72
CA GLU A 448 -3.25 -8.09 -7.46
C GLU A 448 -2.77 -8.23 -8.92
N GLY A 449 -1.93 -7.30 -9.39
CA GLY A 449 -1.30 -7.36 -10.71
C GLY A 449 -2.01 -6.54 -11.80
N TYR A 450 -3.03 -5.77 -11.46
CA TYR A 450 -3.73 -4.93 -12.44
C TYR A 450 -2.94 -3.66 -12.80
N SER A 451 -3.11 -3.20 -14.04
CA SER A 451 -2.55 -1.91 -14.48
C SER A 451 -3.43 -0.77 -13.98
N VAL A 452 -2.95 -0.08 -12.94
CA VAL A 452 -3.65 1.02 -12.27
C VAL A 452 -2.76 2.24 -12.20
N GLY A 453 -3.27 3.35 -12.73
CA GLY A 453 -2.74 4.69 -12.50
C GLY A 453 -3.16 5.18 -11.12
N LEU A 454 -2.20 5.21 -10.19
CA LEU A 454 -2.44 5.63 -8.80
C LEU A 454 -2.83 7.12 -8.66
N THR A 455 -2.80 7.88 -9.75
CA THR A 455 -3.26 9.29 -9.86
C THR A 455 -4.72 9.44 -10.29
N ASN A 456 -5.43 8.34 -10.56
CA ASN A 456 -6.81 8.39 -11.02
C ASN A 456 -7.74 7.64 -10.06
N GLY A 457 -8.62 8.39 -9.38
CA GLY A 457 -9.62 7.85 -8.47
C GLY A 457 -11.03 7.76 -9.07
N ASP A 458 -11.22 8.11 -10.34
CA ASP A 458 -12.53 8.00 -11.00
C ASP A 458 -12.80 6.55 -11.43
N LEU A 459 -13.75 5.90 -10.74
CA LEU A 459 -14.15 4.52 -10.96
C LEU A 459 -15.36 4.39 -11.91
N THR A 460 -15.76 5.47 -12.60
CA THR A 460 -16.88 5.44 -13.56
C THR A 460 -16.71 4.38 -14.65
N SER A 461 -15.47 4.08 -15.06
CA SER A 461 -15.18 3.02 -16.02
C SER A 461 -15.59 1.63 -15.53
N TRP A 462 -15.55 1.39 -14.22
CA TRP A 462 -16.00 0.13 -13.61
C TRP A 462 -17.52 0.07 -13.56
N ALA A 463 -18.19 1.18 -13.20
CA ALA A 463 -19.64 1.27 -13.18
C ALA A 463 -20.24 0.89 -14.55
N ARG A 464 -19.66 1.40 -15.65
CA ARG A 464 -20.07 1.06 -17.03
C ARG A 464 -19.97 -0.43 -17.37
N GLN A 465 -19.20 -1.20 -16.61
CA GLN A 465 -18.99 -2.64 -16.81
C GLN A 465 -19.87 -3.50 -15.87
N GLY A 466 -20.78 -2.90 -15.12
CA GLY A 466 -21.65 -3.63 -14.20
C GLY A 466 -21.11 -3.72 -12.77
N VAL A 467 -20.14 -2.87 -12.39
CA VAL A 467 -19.71 -2.74 -10.98
C VAL A 467 -20.63 -1.77 -10.26
N PHE A 468 -21.44 -2.29 -9.35
CA PHE A 468 -22.36 -1.52 -8.53
C PHE A 468 -21.64 -0.94 -7.31
N LEU A 469 -21.13 0.27 -7.46
CA LEU A 469 -20.41 1.04 -6.43
C LEU A 469 -21.38 1.68 -5.43
N LEU A 470 -22.00 0.87 -4.58
CA LEU A 470 -23.08 1.28 -3.68
C LEU A 470 -22.54 1.72 -2.32
N ASN A 471 -23.11 2.77 -1.74
CA ASN A 471 -22.89 3.11 -0.33
C ASN A 471 -24.06 2.62 0.54
N ALA A 472 -23.80 2.21 1.79
CA ALA A 472 -24.82 1.81 2.76
C ALA A 472 -25.67 2.99 3.28
N ALA A 473 -25.25 4.23 2.99
CA ALA A 473 -26.10 5.42 2.94
C ALA A 473 -25.84 6.18 1.64
N LEU A 474 -26.88 6.72 0.98
CA LEU A 474 -26.69 7.42 -0.30
C LEU A 474 -26.44 8.93 -0.15
N THR A 475 -26.52 9.46 1.07
CA THR A 475 -26.24 10.86 1.38
C THR A 475 -25.55 10.98 2.74
N VAL A 476 -24.99 12.15 3.05
CA VAL A 476 -24.35 12.48 4.32
C VAL A 476 -24.48 13.98 4.60
N ARG A 477 -24.50 14.37 5.86
CA ARG A 477 -24.34 15.78 6.26
C ARG A 477 -22.89 16.16 6.09
N GLN A 478 -22.64 17.31 5.48
CA GLN A 478 -21.28 17.80 5.27
C GLN A 478 -20.52 17.87 6.61
N ARG A 479 -19.28 17.39 6.62
CA ARG A 479 -18.41 17.25 7.81
C ARG A 479 -18.93 16.33 8.92
N SER A 480 -19.96 15.51 8.67
CA SER A 480 -20.53 14.58 9.67
C SER A 480 -20.66 13.15 9.10
N PRO A 481 -19.55 12.40 8.97
CA PRO A 481 -19.58 11.01 8.49
C PRO A 481 -20.57 10.15 9.27
N GLY A 482 -21.29 9.28 8.57
CA GLY A 482 -22.27 8.34 9.12
C GLY A 482 -23.64 8.96 9.46
N SER A 483 -23.84 10.27 9.26
CA SER A 483 -25.02 10.98 9.75
C SER A 483 -26.37 10.45 9.24
N HIS A 484 -26.40 9.86 8.04
CA HIS A 484 -27.63 9.33 7.43
C HIS A 484 -27.66 7.79 7.33
N GLN A 485 -26.75 7.08 7.99
CA GLN A 485 -26.76 5.60 7.96
C GLN A 485 -28.09 5.02 8.43
N ARG A 486 -28.64 5.53 9.54
CA ARG A 486 -29.94 5.09 10.05
C ARG A 486 -31.08 5.42 9.08
N LEU A 487 -31.01 6.57 8.42
CA LEU A 487 -32.02 7.05 7.47
C LEU A 487 -32.12 6.11 6.25
N TRP A 488 -30.99 5.70 5.68
CA TRP A 488 -30.94 4.87 4.47
C TRP A 488 -31.03 3.36 4.71
N ARG A 489 -30.83 2.88 5.94
CA ARG A 489 -30.69 1.46 6.26
C ARG A 489 -31.79 0.58 5.67
N ASN A 490 -33.05 0.99 5.78
CA ASN A 490 -34.18 0.23 5.26
C ASN A 490 -34.13 0.13 3.73
N PHE A 491 -34.01 1.28 3.06
CA PHE A 491 -33.91 1.33 1.59
C PHE A 491 -32.76 0.46 1.06
N ILE A 492 -31.56 0.55 1.64
CA ILE A 492 -30.42 -0.27 1.22
C ILE A 492 -30.67 -1.77 1.46
N GLY A 493 -31.31 -2.13 2.57
CA GLY A 493 -31.75 -3.51 2.80
C GLY A 493 -32.66 -4.03 1.68
N LEU A 494 -33.60 -3.21 1.21
CA LEU A 494 -34.48 -3.55 0.09
C LEU A 494 -33.71 -3.67 -1.23
N VAL A 495 -32.78 -2.75 -1.52
CA VAL A 495 -31.92 -2.82 -2.71
C VAL A 495 -31.12 -4.13 -2.73
N ILE A 496 -30.50 -4.49 -1.62
CA ILE A 496 -29.67 -5.70 -1.51
C ILE A 496 -30.51 -6.96 -1.70
N ARG A 497 -31.68 -7.05 -1.06
CA ARG A 497 -32.62 -8.17 -1.25
C ARG A 497 -33.11 -8.25 -2.70
N TYR A 498 -33.37 -7.12 -3.33
CA TYR A 498 -33.82 -7.07 -4.72
C TYR A 498 -32.73 -7.57 -5.68
N ILE A 499 -31.48 -7.11 -5.53
CA ILE A 499 -30.36 -7.60 -6.34
C ILE A 499 -30.14 -9.10 -6.08
N ASN A 500 -30.13 -9.53 -4.82
CA ASN A 500 -30.02 -10.95 -4.47
C ASN A 500 -31.09 -11.81 -5.13
N ALA A 501 -32.33 -11.32 -5.24
CA ALA A 501 -33.42 -12.09 -5.81
C ALA A 501 -33.49 -12.03 -7.35
N LYS A 502 -32.97 -10.97 -7.98
CA LYS A 502 -33.25 -10.66 -9.40
C LYS A 502 -32.02 -10.56 -10.29
N ALA A 503 -30.83 -10.36 -9.74
CA ALA A 503 -29.60 -10.31 -10.52
C ALA A 503 -29.10 -11.74 -10.81
N ALA A 504 -28.41 -11.90 -11.95
CA ALA A 504 -27.61 -13.10 -12.17
C ALA A 504 -26.47 -13.19 -11.15
N GLY A 505 -25.91 -14.39 -10.95
CA GLY A 505 -24.83 -14.65 -9.99
C GLY A 505 -23.74 -13.58 -10.04
N SER A 506 -23.55 -12.89 -8.92
CA SER A 506 -22.72 -11.67 -8.79
C SER A 506 -21.74 -11.79 -7.62
N ALA A 507 -20.61 -11.09 -7.72
CA ALA A 507 -19.61 -11.02 -6.66
C ALA A 507 -19.86 -9.82 -5.74
N TRP A 508 -19.82 -10.01 -4.43
CA TRP A 508 -20.06 -9.00 -3.42
C TRP A 508 -18.80 -8.77 -2.61
N LEU A 509 -18.19 -7.60 -2.78
CA LEU A 509 -17.01 -7.14 -2.06
C LEU A 509 -17.48 -6.26 -0.89
N LEU A 510 -17.47 -6.84 0.31
CA LEU A 510 -18.02 -6.23 1.51
C LEU A 510 -16.87 -5.83 2.45
N TRP A 511 -16.54 -4.54 2.47
CA TRP A 511 -15.38 -4.04 3.20
C TRP A 511 -15.77 -3.34 4.50
N GLY A 512 -15.22 -3.83 5.61
CA GLY A 512 -15.53 -3.37 6.96
C GLY A 512 -16.81 -3.95 7.54
N ARG A 513 -17.04 -3.65 8.82
CA ARG A 513 -18.15 -4.22 9.61
C ARG A 513 -19.53 -3.86 9.06
N GLU A 514 -19.75 -2.60 8.71
CA GLU A 514 -21.05 -2.13 8.19
C GLU A 514 -21.45 -2.85 6.91
N ALA A 515 -20.52 -2.99 5.95
CA ALA A 515 -20.79 -3.73 4.72
C ALA A 515 -20.97 -5.23 4.99
N SER A 516 -20.14 -5.80 5.87
CA SER A 516 -20.18 -7.23 6.19
C SER A 516 -21.49 -7.66 6.87
N ASN A 517 -22.18 -6.77 7.59
CA ASN A 517 -23.48 -7.07 8.22
C ASN A 517 -24.55 -7.47 7.19
N TYR A 518 -24.45 -6.97 5.95
CA TYR A 518 -25.37 -7.30 4.87
C TYR A 518 -25.14 -8.68 4.24
N ALA A 519 -24.03 -9.37 4.57
CA ALA A 519 -23.75 -10.72 4.07
C ALA A 519 -24.88 -11.71 4.37
N SER A 520 -25.57 -11.53 5.51
CA SER A 520 -26.73 -12.36 5.92
C SER A 520 -27.95 -12.26 4.98
N LEU A 521 -28.00 -11.26 4.11
CA LEU A 521 -29.11 -11.05 3.16
C LEU A 521 -28.83 -11.66 1.78
N ILE A 522 -27.64 -12.26 1.58
CA ILE A 522 -27.14 -12.70 0.28
C ILE A 522 -27.06 -14.23 0.25
N ASP A 523 -27.66 -14.84 -0.78
CA ASP A 523 -27.62 -16.28 -1.01
C ASP A 523 -26.28 -16.69 -1.65
N THR A 524 -25.43 -17.34 -0.85
CA THR A 524 -24.10 -17.80 -1.28
C THR A 524 -24.12 -19.00 -2.23
N ARG A 525 -25.30 -19.58 -2.50
CA ARG A 525 -25.45 -20.59 -3.57
C ARG A 525 -25.45 -19.96 -4.95
N THR A 526 -25.93 -18.73 -5.04
CA THR A 526 -26.06 -17.98 -6.30
C THR A 526 -24.96 -16.93 -6.45
N HIS A 527 -24.57 -16.29 -5.34
CA HIS A 527 -23.64 -15.18 -5.32
C HIS A 527 -22.33 -15.55 -4.62
N TYR A 528 -21.27 -14.82 -4.97
CA TYR A 528 -19.99 -14.90 -4.26
C TYR A 528 -19.85 -13.74 -3.29
N ILE A 529 -19.37 -14.01 -2.08
CA ILE A 529 -19.09 -12.97 -1.08
C ILE A 529 -17.61 -13.01 -0.72
N LYS A 530 -16.97 -11.86 -0.76
CA LYS A 530 -15.63 -11.65 -0.24
C LYS A 530 -15.64 -10.50 0.75
N THR A 531 -15.39 -10.81 2.01
CA THR A 531 -15.28 -9.83 3.09
C THR A 531 -13.82 -9.45 3.36
N GLY A 532 -13.62 -8.33 4.05
CA GLY A 532 -12.36 -8.03 4.73
C GLY A 532 -12.40 -6.66 5.40
N GLY A 533 -11.25 -6.18 5.90
CA GLY A 533 -11.17 -4.91 6.62
C GLY A 533 -11.61 -3.72 5.76
N HIS A 534 -11.98 -2.60 6.39
CA HIS A 534 -12.27 -1.40 5.60
C HIS A 534 -10.96 -0.83 5.04
N PRO A 535 -10.91 -0.32 3.79
CA PRO A 535 -9.70 0.31 3.22
C PRO A 535 -9.23 1.59 3.94
N SER A 536 -9.86 1.98 5.05
CA SER A 536 -9.49 3.17 5.81
C SER A 536 -8.29 2.86 6.70
N PRO A 537 -7.29 3.76 6.83
CA PRO A 537 -6.18 3.59 7.77
C PRO A 537 -6.60 3.43 9.25
N ARG A 538 -7.85 3.75 9.58
CA ARG A 538 -8.42 3.60 10.94
C ARG A 538 -9.04 2.22 11.19
N SER A 539 -9.08 1.34 10.19
CA SER A 539 -9.56 -0.02 10.36
C SER A 539 -8.60 -0.83 11.22
N ASN A 540 -9.14 -1.58 12.20
CA ASN A 540 -8.37 -2.55 12.97
C ASN A 540 -8.21 -3.89 12.23
N GLU A 541 -9.00 -4.12 11.18
CA GLU A 541 -8.93 -5.31 10.34
C GLU A 541 -8.11 -5.04 9.08
N PRO A 542 -7.27 -6.00 8.63
CA PRO A 542 -6.44 -5.84 7.45
C PRO A 542 -7.26 -5.88 6.16
N PHE A 543 -6.99 -4.89 5.29
CA PHE A 543 -7.58 -4.78 3.95
C PHE A 543 -6.72 -5.42 2.86
N PHE A 544 -5.40 -5.19 2.87
CA PHE A 544 -4.50 -5.61 1.80
C PHE A 544 -4.28 -7.13 1.72
N GLY A 545 -3.91 -7.62 0.54
CA GLY A 545 -3.51 -9.00 0.30
C GLY A 545 -4.68 -9.98 0.32
N ARG A 546 -5.88 -9.52 -0.06
CA ARG A 546 -7.13 -10.31 0.04
C ARG A 546 -7.62 -10.81 -1.30
N ASN A 547 -7.04 -10.36 -2.43
CA ASN A 547 -7.39 -10.82 -3.77
C ASN A 547 -8.86 -10.56 -4.15
N TYR A 548 -9.40 -9.39 -3.76
CA TYR A 548 -10.81 -9.05 -4.00
C TYR A 548 -11.18 -9.08 -5.49
N PHE A 549 -10.36 -8.47 -6.34
CA PHE A 549 -10.70 -8.20 -7.73
C PHE A 549 -10.50 -9.44 -8.64
N SER A 550 -9.42 -10.17 -8.40
CA SER A 550 -9.11 -11.45 -9.03
C SER A 550 -10.11 -12.53 -8.64
N CYS A 551 -10.45 -12.70 -7.36
CA CYS A 551 -11.49 -13.64 -6.94
C CYS A 551 -12.87 -13.29 -7.51
N ALA A 552 -13.22 -12.00 -7.58
CA ALA A 552 -14.47 -11.58 -8.23
C ALA A 552 -14.50 -11.98 -9.71
N ASN A 553 -13.41 -11.75 -10.45
CA ASN A 553 -13.32 -12.17 -11.84
C ASN A 553 -13.31 -13.69 -12.03
N GLU A 554 -12.65 -14.43 -11.14
CA GLU A 554 -12.68 -15.90 -11.14
C GLU A 554 -14.10 -16.44 -10.97
N PHE A 555 -14.86 -15.89 -10.03
CA PHE A 555 -16.26 -16.23 -9.86
C PHE A 555 -17.10 -15.89 -11.09
N LEU A 556 -16.92 -14.71 -11.69
CA LEU A 556 -17.65 -14.36 -12.92
C LEU A 556 -17.36 -15.34 -14.06
N ARG A 557 -16.10 -15.78 -14.22
CA ARG A 557 -15.73 -16.81 -15.20
C ARG A 557 -16.39 -18.14 -14.91
N SER A 558 -16.44 -18.58 -13.65
CA SER A 558 -17.10 -19.85 -13.28
C SER A 558 -18.60 -19.83 -13.57
N GLN A 559 -19.23 -18.65 -13.51
CA GLN A 559 -20.61 -18.42 -13.93
C GLN A 559 -20.78 -18.14 -15.43
N ARG A 560 -19.73 -18.30 -16.25
CA ARG A 560 -19.72 -17.98 -17.69
C ARG A 560 -20.13 -16.55 -18.01
N ARG A 561 -19.88 -15.61 -17.10
CA ARG A 561 -20.12 -14.17 -17.27
C ARG A 561 -18.82 -13.48 -17.68
N SER A 562 -18.94 -12.40 -18.45
CA SER A 562 -17.82 -11.53 -18.78
C SER A 562 -17.23 -10.91 -17.51
N THR A 563 -15.90 -10.97 -17.39
CA THR A 563 -15.14 -10.35 -16.30
C THR A 563 -15.20 -8.83 -16.34
N VAL A 564 -14.78 -8.20 -15.24
CA VAL A 564 -14.54 -6.76 -15.18
C VAL A 564 -13.08 -6.48 -15.57
N ASP A 565 -12.89 -5.53 -16.47
CA ASP A 565 -11.60 -4.91 -16.71
C ASP A 565 -11.31 -3.88 -15.62
N TRP A 566 -10.46 -4.27 -14.67
CA TRP A 566 -10.07 -3.45 -13.52
C TRP A 566 -9.01 -2.40 -13.86
N ARG A 567 -8.56 -2.30 -15.10
CA ARG A 567 -7.55 -1.30 -15.50
C ARG A 567 -8.07 0.12 -15.28
N LEU A 568 -7.22 0.99 -14.74
CA LEU A 568 -7.48 2.42 -14.57
C LEU A 568 -6.30 3.20 -15.18
N PRO A 569 -6.52 4.08 -16.17
CA PRO A 569 -5.45 4.86 -16.77
C PRO A 569 -4.94 5.92 -15.78
N VAL A 570 -3.68 6.34 -15.95
CA VAL A 570 -3.13 7.50 -15.25
C VAL A 570 -3.91 8.78 -15.59
N ASN A 571 -4.15 9.62 -14.59
CA ASN A 571 -4.68 10.95 -14.83
C ASN A 571 -3.57 11.85 -15.38
N ARG A 572 -3.70 12.28 -16.65
CA ARG A 572 -2.69 13.11 -17.31
C ARG A 572 -2.58 14.52 -16.73
N ASN A 573 -3.62 14.99 -16.06
CA ASN A 573 -3.69 16.32 -15.45
C ASN A 573 -3.30 16.31 -13.96
N SER A 574 -2.86 15.17 -13.43
CA SER A 574 -2.49 15.06 -12.03
C SER A 574 -1.28 15.93 -11.68
N ILE A 575 -1.37 16.65 -10.56
CA ILE A 575 -0.26 17.45 -10.03
C ILE A 575 0.91 16.57 -9.58
N ALA A 576 0.68 15.29 -9.25
CA ALA A 576 1.76 14.35 -8.95
C ALA A 576 2.71 14.17 -10.15
N ARG A 577 2.23 14.44 -11.38
CA ARG A 577 3.10 14.50 -12.57
C ARG A 577 3.92 15.78 -12.65
N THR A 578 3.46 16.89 -12.09
CA THR A 578 4.28 18.11 -12.01
C THR A 578 5.44 17.97 -11.01
N TRP A 579 5.33 17.05 -10.06
CA TRP A 579 6.43 16.61 -9.20
C TRP A 579 7.46 15.70 -9.93
N GLU A 580 7.29 15.43 -11.25
CA GLU A 580 8.27 14.70 -12.08
C GLU A 580 9.61 15.44 -12.22
N ARG A 581 9.67 16.77 -12.03
CA ARG A 581 10.94 17.49 -12.06
C ARG A 581 11.63 17.35 -10.70
N CYS A 582 12.68 16.54 -10.67
CA CYS A 582 13.68 16.61 -9.62
C CYS A 582 14.30 18.01 -9.71
N ASP A 583 13.92 18.89 -8.79
CA ASP A 583 14.46 20.24 -8.76
C ASP A 583 15.92 20.15 -8.33
N TYR A 584 16.81 20.41 -9.28
CA TYR A 584 18.25 20.49 -9.06
C TYR A 584 18.68 21.92 -8.75
N SER A 585 17.77 22.83 -8.37
CA SER A 585 18.14 24.19 -7.97
C SER A 585 19.13 24.12 -6.80
N GLY A 586 20.43 24.21 -7.13
CA GLY A 586 21.55 23.80 -6.29
C GLY A 586 22.79 23.29 -7.06
N LEU A 587 22.76 23.20 -8.39
CA LEU A 587 23.96 23.34 -9.23
C LEU A 587 24.07 24.76 -9.78
#